data_AF-A0A2J4ZSJ6-F1
#
_entry.id   AF-A0A2J4ZSJ6-F1
#
_cell.length_a   1.000
_cell.length_b   1.000
_cell.length_c   1.000
_cell.angle_alpha   90.00
_cell.angle_beta   90.00
_cell.angle_gamma   90.00
#
_symmetry.space_group_name_H-M   'P 1'
#
loop_
_entity.id
_entity.type
_entity.pdbx_description
1 polymer ?
#
loop_
_entity_poly.entity_id
_entity_poly.type
_entity_poly.pdbx_seq_one_letter_code
_entity_poly.pdbx_strand_id
1 'polypeptide(L)'
;SKIRIGDTLRLKGTGMCNIHSPGAWTAKENSPFMPFDCSQIVWNDAPPLPLPESDIVSKATALMQTVQRQLHPESDDNSRVSPALRSAIQKSGMVLLDDFGDIVTKTNDLCSAKDDCVRLKNALVNLGNTRNWETLTKRANAGKLDGVNVLLRPVSAESLENLVTTSTAPFISRETSRAAQALNSPAPGGFLIASDEGSDLVNQPWPGTGLYDFPAHQQWSELQRLAGMLMHTPFQAEGIVTNLYTDANGTQHINLHRIPDRTGLWRYLGTTLLLLTMLGCTAYHGLQAFRRYQRHRQRQEEIQKYYESCLNPDLLSSPDPQE
;
A
#
# COMPACT_ATOMS: atom_id res chain seq x y z
N SER A 1 -10.31 7.66 -36.49
CA SER A 1 -9.54 8.90 -36.27
C SER A 1 -8.26 8.53 -35.53
N LYS A 2 -7.08 9.06 -35.90
CA LYS A 2 -5.83 8.81 -35.15
C LYS A 2 -5.70 9.87 -34.06
N ILE A 3 -5.51 9.45 -32.81
CA ILE A 3 -5.26 10.32 -31.65
C ILE A 3 -3.95 11.09 -31.86
N ARG A 4 -3.90 12.36 -31.44
CA ARG A 4 -2.73 13.23 -31.50
C ARG A 4 -2.45 13.87 -30.14
N ILE A 5 -1.20 14.29 -29.95
CA ILE A 5 -0.81 15.12 -28.81
C ILE A 5 -1.57 16.45 -28.88
N GLY A 6 -2.14 16.87 -27.76
CA GLY A 6 -3.01 18.03 -27.63
C GLY A 6 -4.51 17.73 -27.77
N ASP A 7 -4.88 16.52 -28.21
CA ASP A 7 -6.29 16.13 -28.25
C ASP A 7 -6.87 16.02 -26.84
N THR A 8 -8.14 16.40 -26.69
CA THR A 8 -8.89 16.17 -25.46
C THR A 8 -9.60 14.82 -25.55
N LEU A 9 -9.32 13.93 -24.62
CA LEU A 9 -9.92 12.61 -24.55
C LEU A 9 -10.81 12.48 -23.31
N ARG A 10 -11.95 11.81 -23.51
CA ARG A 10 -12.83 11.36 -22.44
C ARG A 10 -13.19 9.91 -22.70
N LEU A 11 -12.54 9.04 -21.96
CA LEU A 11 -12.58 7.59 -22.12
C LEU A 11 -13.33 6.99 -20.94
N LYS A 12 -14.18 6.02 -21.24
CA LYS A 12 -14.81 5.14 -20.26
C LYS A 12 -14.75 3.74 -20.80
N GLY A 13 -14.43 2.79 -19.94
CA GLY A 13 -14.34 1.40 -20.31
C GLY A 13 -14.05 0.55 -19.10
N THR A 14 -13.75 -0.71 -19.37
CA THR A 14 -13.27 -1.64 -18.37
C THR A 14 -11.86 -2.05 -18.75
N GLY A 15 -10.96 -2.01 -17.78
CA GLY A 15 -9.55 -2.32 -17.98
C GLY A 15 -8.94 -2.90 -16.72
N MET A 16 -7.62 -3.03 -16.76
CA MET A 16 -6.81 -3.55 -15.67
C MET A 16 -5.93 -2.42 -15.13
N CYS A 17 -5.90 -2.22 -13.81
CA CYS A 17 -4.86 -1.37 -13.21
C CYS A 17 -3.49 -1.97 -13.50
N ASN A 18 -2.56 -1.14 -13.96
CA ASN A 18 -1.19 -1.58 -14.19
C ASN A 18 -0.56 -2.06 -12.87
N ILE A 19 0.52 -2.82 -12.95
CA ILE A 19 1.28 -3.20 -11.76
C ILE A 19 2.54 -2.37 -11.70
N HIS A 20 2.85 -1.92 -10.48
CA HIS A 20 4.03 -1.11 -10.26
C HIS A 20 5.29 -1.90 -10.64
N SER A 21 6.00 -1.40 -11.64
CA SER A 21 7.32 -1.89 -12.04
C SER A 21 8.38 -0.90 -11.58
N PRO A 22 9.42 -1.33 -10.86
CA PRO A 22 10.55 -0.47 -10.53
C PRO A 22 11.14 0.15 -11.81
N GLY A 23 11.16 1.49 -11.88
CA GLY A 23 11.71 2.25 -13.01
C GLY A 23 10.73 2.60 -14.13
N ALA A 24 9.49 2.08 -14.12
CA ALA A 24 8.44 2.49 -15.05
C ALA A 24 7.49 3.46 -14.33
N TRP A 25 7.85 4.76 -14.39
CA TRP A 25 7.01 5.89 -13.98
C TRP A 25 6.88 6.14 -12.46
N THR A 26 7.14 7.39 -12.04
CA THR A 26 7.47 7.77 -10.64
C THR A 26 6.48 8.72 -9.97
N ALA A 27 5.30 8.98 -10.56
CA ALA A 27 4.43 10.03 -10.03
C ALA A 27 3.84 9.69 -8.64
N LYS A 28 3.86 8.42 -8.21
CA LYS A 28 3.37 8.00 -6.90
C LYS A 28 4.11 6.75 -6.40
N GLU A 29 5.00 6.91 -5.42
CA GLU A 29 5.76 5.79 -4.83
C GLU A 29 4.89 4.89 -3.93
N ASN A 30 3.78 5.40 -3.40
CA ASN A 30 2.87 4.66 -2.51
C ASN A 30 1.44 4.65 -3.06
N SER A 31 1.08 3.60 -3.80
CA SER A 31 -0.31 3.32 -4.18
C SER A 31 -1.04 2.64 -3.01
N PRO A 32 -2.27 3.05 -2.66
CA PRO A 32 -3.06 2.33 -1.65
C PRO A 32 -3.40 0.91 -2.13
N PHE A 33 -3.38 0.67 -3.45
CA PHE A 33 -3.68 -0.63 -4.06
C PHE A 33 -2.44 -1.49 -4.31
N MET A 34 -1.27 -1.17 -3.73
CA MET A 34 -0.03 -1.93 -3.96
C MET A 34 -0.27 -3.46 -3.86
N PRO A 35 0.13 -4.25 -4.88
CA PRO A 35 1.07 -3.92 -5.95
C PRO A 35 0.48 -3.21 -7.19
N PHE A 36 -0.82 -2.94 -7.23
CA PHE A 36 -1.49 -2.31 -8.37
C PHE A 36 -1.33 -0.78 -8.33
N ASP A 37 -1.06 -0.21 -9.50
CA ASP A 37 -1.04 1.22 -9.78
C ASP A 37 -2.22 1.59 -10.69
N CYS A 38 -3.29 2.09 -10.07
CA CYS A 38 -4.50 2.49 -10.79
C CYS A 38 -4.44 3.89 -11.40
N SER A 39 -3.30 4.59 -11.31
CA SER A 39 -3.06 5.79 -12.12
C SER A 39 -2.72 5.46 -13.58
N GLN A 40 -2.48 4.17 -13.86
CA GLN A 40 -2.23 3.61 -15.16
C GLN A 40 -3.21 2.46 -15.42
N ILE A 41 -3.90 2.50 -16.56
CA ILE A 41 -4.88 1.49 -16.95
C ILE A 41 -4.45 0.83 -18.26
N VAL A 42 -4.32 -0.49 -18.23
CA VAL A 42 -4.20 -1.32 -19.41
C VAL A 42 -5.60 -1.57 -19.96
N TRP A 43 -5.82 -1.19 -21.21
CA TRP A 43 -7.08 -1.38 -21.92
C TRP A 43 -6.84 -2.12 -23.23
N ASN A 44 -7.23 -3.39 -23.26
CA ASN A 44 -7.10 -4.28 -24.42
C ASN A 44 -8.28 -5.28 -24.47
N ASP A 45 -8.38 -6.01 -25.58
CA ASP A 45 -9.39 -7.07 -25.78
C ASP A 45 -8.86 -8.46 -25.35
N ALA A 46 -7.74 -8.50 -24.61
CA ALA A 46 -7.16 -9.76 -24.17
C ALA A 46 -8.01 -10.39 -23.06
N PRO A 47 -8.08 -11.74 -22.99
CA PRO A 47 -8.69 -12.40 -21.85
C PRO A 47 -8.04 -11.93 -20.54
N PRO A 48 -8.82 -11.68 -19.48
CA PRO A 48 -8.26 -11.29 -18.20
C PRO A 48 -7.36 -12.42 -17.69
N LEU A 49 -6.27 -12.04 -17.02
CA LEU A 49 -5.41 -13.02 -16.37
C LEU A 49 -6.24 -13.79 -15.33
N PRO A 50 -6.03 -15.11 -15.17
CA PRO A 50 -6.67 -15.85 -14.10
C PRO A 50 -6.21 -15.32 -12.75
N LEU A 51 -7.03 -15.52 -11.71
CA LEU A 51 -6.61 -15.24 -10.35
C LEU A 51 -5.38 -16.10 -10.02
N PRO A 52 -4.44 -15.57 -9.22
CA PRO A 52 -3.25 -16.33 -8.87
C PRO A 52 -3.63 -17.58 -8.05
N GLU A 53 -3.02 -18.70 -8.42
CA GLU A 53 -3.14 -20.00 -7.73
C GLU A 53 -1.74 -20.46 -7.31
N SER A 54 -1.64 -21.12 -6.16
CA SER A 54 -0.37 -21.69 -5.66
C SER A 54 -0.63 -22.94 -4.83
N ASP A 55 -0.05 -24.05 -5.26
CA ASP A 55 -0.06 -25.31 -4.52
C ASP A 55 0.63 -25.18 -3.16
N ILE A 56 1.69 -24.37 -3.08
CA ILE A 56 2.44 -24.13 -1.84
C ILE A 56 1.55 -23.41 -0.83
N VAL A 57 0.84 -22.36 -1.26
CA VAL A 57 -0.10 -21.65 -0.39
C VAL A 57 -1.25 -22.57 0.02
N SER A 58 -1.79 -23.35 -0.93
CA SER A 58 -2.85 -24.33 -0.64
C SER A 58 -2.43 -25.34 0.43
N LYS A 59 -1.20 -25.87 0.35
CA LYS A 59 -0.62 -26.75 1.37
C LYS A 59 -0.41 -26.06 2.72
N ALA A 60 0.10 -24.82 2.70
CA ALA A 60 0.31 -24.03 3.91
C ALA A 60 -1.00 -23.73 4.64
N THR A 61 -2.00 -23.25 3.91
CA THR A 61 -3.33 -22.99 4.43
C THR A 61 -4.00 -24.27 4.93
N ALA A 62 -3.88 -25.38 4.21
CA ALA A 62 -4.41 -26.67 4.67
C ALA A 62 -3.75 -27.14 5.98
N LEU A 63 -2.44 -26.97 6.14
CA LEU A 63 -1.76 -27.28 7.40
C LEU A 63 -2.25 -26.39 8.54
N MET A 64 -2.34 -25.08 8.33
CA MET A 64 -2.86 -24.14 9.32
C MET A 64 -4.29 -24.48 9.73
N GLN A 65 -5.18 -24.73 8.76
CA GLN A 65 -6.57 -25.09 9.00
C GLN A 65 -6.71 -26.42 9.73
N THR A 66 -5.93 -27.45 9.38
CA THR A 66 -5.92 -28.73 10.10
C THR A 66 -5.54 -28.52 11.57
N VAL A 67 -4.49 -27.76 11.83
CA VAL A 67 -4.04 -27.49 13.21
C VAL A 67 -5.09 -26.69 13.97
N GLN A 68 -5.64 -25.64 13.36
CA GLN A 68 -6.69 -24.82 13.96
C GLN A 68 -7.91 -25.64 14.33
N ARG A 69 -8.41 -26.46 13.39
CA ARG A 69 -9.59 -27.31 13.57
C ARG A 69 -9.40 -28.35 14.69
N GLN A 70 -8.20 -28.93 14.80
CA GLN A 70 -7.94 -29.91 15.86
C GLN A 70 -7.73 -29.27 17.24
N LEU A 71 -7.13 -28.07 17.30
CA LEU A 71 -6.92 -27.37 18.57
C LEU A 71 -8.19 -26.68 19.08
N HIS A 72 -9.01 -26.16 18.17
CA HIS A 72 -10.24 -25.41 18.44
C HIS A 72 -11.43 -26.01 17.65
N PRO A 73 -11.87 -27.24 17.97
CA PRO A 73 -12.93 -27.92 17.22
C PRO A 73 -14.28 -27.23 17.43
N GLU A 74 -15.05 -27.09 16.35
CA GLU A 74 -16.44 -26.65 16.42
C GLU A 74 -17.36 -27.80 16.83
N SER A 75 -18.60 -27.49 17.22
CA SER A 75 -19.55 -28.50 17.74
C SER A 75 -19.97 -29.57 16.73
N ASP A 76 -19.81 -29.30 15.43
CA ASP A 76 -20.26 -30.15 14.32
C ASP A 76 -19.09 -30.83 13.57
N ASP A 77 -17.85 -30.71 14.09
CA ASP A 77 -16.70 -31.35 13.47
C ASP A 77 -16.79 -32.88 13.60
N ASN A 78 -16.66 -33.58 12.45
CA ASN A 78 -16.52 -35.03 12.32
C ASN A 78 -15.20 -35.52 12.93
N SER A 79 -15.05 -35.35 14.24
CA SER A 79 -13.88 -35.79 14.97
C SER A 79 -14.00 -37.29 15.24
N ARG A 80 -12.86 -37.99 15.17
CA ARG A 80 -12.75 -39.46 15.30
C ARG A 80 -13.03 -39.97 16.72
N VAL A 81 -13.46 -39.09 17.62
CA VAL A 81 -13.62 -39.33 19.07
C VAL A 81 -15.06 -39.02 19.49
N SER A 82 -15.58 -39.73 20.49
CA SER A 82 -16.94 -39.48 20.97
C SER A 82 -17.08 -38.08 21.61
N PRO A 83 -18.21 -37.37 21.40
CA PRO A 83 -18.45 -36.05 21.98
C PRO A 83 -18.30 -36.01 23.51
N ALA A 84 -18.67 -37.10 24.20
CA ALA A 84 -18.56 -37.22 25.65
C ALA A 84 -17.10 -37.23 26.14
N LEU A 85 -16.20 -37.94 25.44
CA LEU A 85 -14.78 -37.99 25.79
C LEU A 85 -14.11 -36.64 25.50
N ARG A 86 -14.46 -35.98 24.39
CA ARG A 86 -13.97 -34.63 24.08
C ARG A 86 -14.39 -33.61 25.12
N SER A 87 -15.66 -33.63 25.53
CA SER A 87 -16.17 -32.74 26.59
C SER A 87 -15.48 -32.99 27.93
N ALA A 88 -15.20 -34.25 28.28
CA ALA A 88 -14.47 -34.58 29.50
C ALA A 88 -13.01 -34.06 29.47
N ILE A 89 -12.33 -34.17 28.33
CA ILE A 89 -10.96 -33.69 28.14
C ILE A 89 -10.92 -32.15 28.18
N GLN A 90 -11.85 -31.47 27.51
CA GLN A 90 -11.96 -30.00 27.58
C GLN A 90 -12.27 -29.52 29.00
N LYS A 91 -13.15 -30.21 29.74
CA LYS A 91 -13.41 -29.92 31.17
C LYS A 91 -12.17 -30.10 32.04
N SER A 92 -11.25 -30.99 31.65
CA SER A 92 -9.96 -31.17 32.33
C SER A 92 -8.92 -30.10 31.96
N GLY A 93 -9.26 -29.16 31.08
CA GLY A 93 -8.36 -28.10 30.61
C GLY A 93 -7.26 -28.61 29.66
N MET A 94 -7.42 -29.80 29.08
CA MET A 94 -6.50 -30.34 28.08
C MET A 94 -7.09 -30.20 26.67
N VAL A 95 -6.21 -30.11 25.69
CA VAL A 95 -6.54 -30.06 24.26
C VAL A 95 -6.15 -31.38 23.62
N LEU A 96 -7.01 -31.93 22.77
CA LEU A 96 -6.83 -33.22 22.12
C LEU A 96 -6.57 -33.01 20.63
N LEU A 97 -5.44 -33.51 20.13
CA LEU A 97 -5.24 -33.74 18.71
C LEU A 97 -5.72 -35.15 18.37
N ASP A 98 -6.81 -35.23 17.61
CA ASP A 98 -7.48 -36.48 17.25
C ASP A 98 -6.98 -37.09 15.93
N ASP A 99 -6.24 -36.31 15.12
CA ASP A 99 -5.60 -36.75 13.89
C ASP A 99 -4.18 -36.16 13.77
N PHE A 100 -3.31 -36.60 14.67
CA PHE A 100 -1.91 -36.19 14.65
C PHE A 100 -1.17 -36.61 13.37
N GLY A 101 -1.60 -37.71 12.74
CA GLY A 101 -1.05 -38.20 11.47
C GLY A 101 -1.26 -37.21 10.31
N ASP A 102 -2.44 -36.59 10.23
CA ASP A 102 -2.74 -35.58 9.21
C ASP A 102 -1.81 -34.35 9.33
N ILE A 103 -1.57 -33.86 10.55
CA ILE A 103 -0.64 -32.74 10.79
C ILE A 103 0.77 -33.08 10.32
N VAL A 104 1.27 -34.29 10.63
CA VAL A 104 2.60 -34.74 10.19
C VAL A 104 2.68 -34.81 8.67
N THR A 105 1.66 -35.38 8.03
CA THR A 105 1.64 -35.56 6.57
C THR A 105 1.59 -34.22 5.85
N LYS A 106 0.69 -33.31 6.25
CA LYS A 106 0.61 -31.95 5.69
C LYS A 106 1.87 -31.13 5.94
N THR A 107 2.51 -31.30 7.10
CA THR A 107 3.81 -30.66 7.38
C THR A 107 4.90 -31.20 6.44
N ASN A 108 4.89 -32.50 6.14
CA ASN A 108 5.85 -33.08 5.20
C ASN A 108 5.64 -32.59 3.76
N ASP A 109 4.38 -32.40 3.35
CA ASP A 109 4.02 -31.95 2.01
C ASP A 109 4.42 -30.51 1.72
N LEU A 110 4.41 -29.65 2.75
CA LEU A 110 4.87 -28.26 2.69
C LEU A 110 6.39 -28.14 2.90
N CYS A 111 6.91 -28.80 3.93
CA CYS A 111 8.29 -28.66 4.40
C CYS A 111 9.16 -29.83 3.91
N SER A 112 9.16 -30.10 2.61
CA SER A 112 9.82 -31.29 2.05
C SER A 112 11.35 -31.21 2.08
N ALA A 113 11.94 -30.01 2.03
CA ALA A 113 13.39 -29.88 2.08
C ALA A 113 13.93 -30.16 3.49
N LYS A 114 15.17 -30.61 3.59
CA LYS A 114 15.79 -30.99 4.87
C LYS A 114 15.80 -29.83 5.87
N ASP A 115 16.08 -28.62 5.38
CA ASP A 115 16.25 -27.42 6.21
C ASP A 115 14.94 -26.62 6.39
N ASP A 116 13.84 -27.06 5.78
CA ASP A 116 12.53 -26.42 5.95
C ASP A 116 11.91 -26.79 7.31
N CYS A 117 11.32 -25.79 7.97
CA CYS A 117 10.47 -25.97 9.15
C CYS A 117 11.12 -26.77 10.29
N VAL A 118 12.45 -26.68 10.47
CA VAL A 118 13.23 -27.49 11.43
C VAL A 118 12.62 -27.46 12.84
N ARG A 119 12.20 -26.27 13.31
CA ARG A 119 11.59 -26.11 14.64
C ARG A 119 10.26 -26.85 14.75
N LEU A 120 9.39 -26.75 13.74
CA LEU A 120 8.12 -27.46 13.68
C LEU A 120 8.32 -28.98 13.61
N LYS A 121 9.21 -29.45 12.72
CA LYS A 121 9.55 -30.87 12.60
C LYS A 121 10.04 -31.45 13.93
N ASN A 122 10.92 -30.75 14.63
CA ASN A 122 11.42 -31.19 15.93
C ASN A 122 10.32 -31.22 17.00
N ALA A 123 9.43 -30.23 17.03
CA ALA A 123 8.29 -30.22 17.94
C ALA A 123 7.37 -31.43 17.69
N LEU A 124 7.04 -31.72 16.43
CA LEU A 124 6.21 -32.86 16.06
C LEU A 124 6.91 -34.20 16.36
N VAL A 125 8.22 -34.32 16.16
CA VAL A 125 8.99 -35.54 16.54
C VAL A 125 8.89 -35.82 18.04
N ASN A 126 8.99 -34.77 18.86
CA ASN A 126 8.85 -34.87 20.31
C ASN A 126 7.42 -35.24 20.73
N LEU A 127 6.41 -34.61 20.13
CA LEU A 127 4.99 -34.93 20.39
C LEU A 127 4.63 -36.35 19.96
N GLY A 128 5.17 -36.82 18.84
CA GLY A 128 4.97 -38.18 18.33
C GLY A 128 5.77 -39.26 19.05
N ASN A 129 6.63 -38.88 20.01
CA ASN A 129 7.55 -39.78 20.72
C ASN A 129 8.35 -40.67 19.74
N THR A 130 9.00 -40.04 18.75
CA THR A 130 9.80 -40.73 17.72
C THR A 130 11.24 -40.24 17.71
N ARG A 131 12.14 -41.01 17.06
CA ARG A 131 13.58 -40.68 17.03
C ARG A 131 13.92 -39.53 16.08
N ASN A 132 13.24 -39.46 14.93
CA ASN A 132 13.53 -38.47 13.89
C ASN A 132 12.31 -38.27 12.97
N TRP A 133 12.36 -37.21 12.17
CA TRP A 133 11.31 -36.82 11.23
C TRP A 133 10.98 -37.91 10.20
N GLU A 134 12.00 -38.60 9.69
CA GLU A 134 11.82 -39.66 8.69
C GLU A 134 11.03 -40.87 9.25
N THR A 135 11.28 -41.24 10.50
CA THR A 135 10.54 -42.31 11.17
C THR A 135 9.10 -41.89 11.43
N LEU A 136 8.87 -40.64 11.84
CA LEU A 136 7.55 -40.11 12.10
C LEU A 136 6.68 -40.07 10.83
N THR A 137 7.24 -39.53 9.75
CA THR A 137 6.56 -39.44 8.44
C THR A 137 6.26 -40.82 7.86
N LYS A 138 7.20 -41.78 7.95
CA LYS A 138 6.95 -43.18 7.56
C LYS A 138 5.79 -43.81 8.35
N ARG A 139 5.66 -43.51 9.65
CA ARG A 139 4.54 -43.99 10.47
C ARG A 139 3.23 -43.33 10.08
N ALA A 140 3.24 -42.03 9.81
CA ALA A 140 2.07 -41.28 9.34
C ALA A 140 1.54 -41.85 8.02
N ASN A 141 2.42 -41.97 7.01
CA ASN A 141 2.06 -42.48 5.68
C ASN A 141 1.57 -43.94 5.69
N ALA A 142 2.02 -44.73 6.66
CA ALA A 142 1.58 -46.12 6.82
C ALA A 142 0.27 -46.25 7.64
N GLY A 143 -0.40 -45.14 8.00
CA GLY A 143 -1.59 -45.15 8.86
C GLY A 143 -1.32 -45.57 10.30
N LYS A 144 -0.04 -45.73 10.71
CA LYS A 144 0.32 -46.18 12.07
C LYS A 144 0.13 -45.10 13.14
N LEU A 145 -0.26 -43.89 12.73
CA LEU A 145 -0.66 -42.80 13.61
C LEU A 145 -2.18 -42.62 13.66
N ASP A 146 -2.95 -43.41 12.89
CA ASP A 146 -4.41 -43.40 12.99
C ASP A 146 -4.83 -43.93 14.36
N GLY A 147 -5.54 -43.09 15.13
CA GLY A 147 -5.94 -43.38 16.51
C GLY A 147 -4.92 -42.97 17.58
N VAL A 148 -3.78 -42.38 17.19
CA VAL A 148 -2.85 -41.75 18.15
C VAL A 148 -3.37 -40.37 18.53
N ASN A 149 -3.98 -40.33 19.71
CA ASN A 149 -4.48 -39.13 20.33
C ASN A 149 -3.38 -38.44 21.14
N VAL A 150 -3.04 -37.20 20.80
CA VAL A 150 -2.05 -36.42 21.55
C VAL A 150 -2.78 -35.45 22.47
N LEU A 151 -2.50 -35.53 23.76
CA LEU A 151 -3.03 -34.61 24.77
C LEU A 151 -2.02 -33.50 25.05
N LEU A 152 -2.46 -32.27 24.85
CA LEU A 152 -1.67 -31.07 25.06
C LEU A 152 -2.24 -30.24 26.20
N ARG A 153 -1.35 -29.58 26.95
CA ARG A 153 -1.75 -28.47 27.81
C ARG A 153 -2.08 -27.25 26.92
N PRO A 154 -2.95 -26.32 27.36
CA PRO A 154 -3.35 -25.17 26.54
C PRO A 154 -2.16 -24.35 26.02
N VAL A 155 -1.16 -24.12 26.87
CA VAL A 155 0.07 -23.41 26.48
C VAL A 155 0.85 -24.14 25.39
N SER A 156 0.87 -25.48 25.42
CA SER A 156 1.55 -26.29 24.40
C SER A 156 0.77 -26.31 23.09
N ALA A 157 -0.56 -26.31 23.16
CA ALA A 157 -1.44 -26.16 22.00
C ALA A 157 -1.22 -24.80 21.31
N GLU A 158 -1.27 -23.70 22.06
CA GLU A 158 -0.99 -22.35 21.55
C GLU A 158 0.43 -22.23 20.99
N SER A 159 1.42 -22.85 21.65
CA SER A 159 2.80 -22.88 21.14
C SER A 159 2.91 -23.62 19.80
N LEU A 160 2.16 -24.72 19.62
CA LEU A 160 2.11 -25.46 18.37
C LEU A 160 1.45 -24.63 17.26
N GLU A 161 0.32 -23.98 17.56
CA GLU A 161 -0.38 -23.08 16.62
C GLU A 161 0.54 -21.95 16.14
N ASN A 162 1.18 -21.24 17.08
CA ASN A 162 2.13 -20.17 16.77
C ASN A 162 3.34 -20.67 15.96
N LEU A 163 3.83 -21.87 16.25
CA LEU A 163 4.94 -22.48 15.53
C LEU A 163 4.57 -22.81 14.08
N VAL A 164 3.35 -23.29 13.85
CA VAL A 164 2.81 -23.56 12.52
C VAL A 164 2.62 -22.25 11.74
N THR A 165 1.98 -21.25 12.34
CA THR A 165 1.80 -19.92 11.74
C THR A 165 3.13 -19.27 11.37
N THR A 166 4.12 -19.32 12.26
CA THR A 166 5.45 -18.75 11.99
C THR A 166 6.22 -19.54 10.93
N SER A 167 6.07 -20.87 10.89
CA SER A 167 6.77 -21.73 9.92
C SER A 167 6.19 -21.64 8.51
N THR A 168 4.88 -21.39 8.39
CA THR A 168 4.16 -21.29 7.11
C THR A 168 4.22 -19.89 6.50
N ALA A 169 4.30 -18.84 7.33
CA ALA A 169 4.36 -17.44 6.91
C ALA A 169 5.34 -17.14 5.74
N PRO A 170 6.62 -17.56 5.77
CA PRO A 170 7.56 -17.24 4.69
C PRO A 170 7.19 -17.89 3.34
N PHE A 171 6.52 -19.05 3.35
CA PHE A 171 6.03 -19.67 2.13
C PHE A 171 4.94 -18.79 1.50
N ILE A 172 3.97 -18.34 2.31
CA ILE A 172 2.84 -17.56 1.82
C ILE A 172 3.30 -16.17 1.34
N SER A 173 4.13 -15.46 2.11
CA SER A 173 4.60 -14.12 1.71
C SER A 173 5.46 -14.15 0.45
N ARG A 174 6.30 -15.18 0.28
CA ARG A 174 7.12 -15.35 -0.94
C ARG A 174 6.26 -15.65 -2.16
N GLU A 175 5.31 -16.57 -2.03
CA GLU A 175 4.38 -16.89 -3.13
C GLU A 175 3.49 -15.70 -3.48
N THR A 176 3.00 -14.96 -2.48
CA THR A 176 2.21 -13.74 -2.68
C THR A 176 3.01 -12.70 -3.46
N SER A 177 4.27 -12.45 -3.07
CA SER A 177 5.15 -11.50 -3.77
C SER A 177 5.46 -11.94 -5.19
N ARG A 178 5.70 -13.24 -5.40
CA ARG A 178 5.94 -13.83 -6.72
C ARG A 178 4.72 -13.71 -7.63
N ALA A 179 3.54 -14.00 -7.11
CA ALA A 179 2.27 -13.89 -7.83
C ALA A 179 1.98 -12.43 -8.19
N ALA A 180 2.16 -11.49 -7.25
CA ALA A 180 2.04 -10.07 -7.50
C ALA A 180 2.93 -9.60 -8.66
N GLN A 181 4.20 -10.05 -8.71
CA GLN A 181 5.12 -9.73 -9.80
C GLN A 181 4.72 -10.40 -11.13
N ALA A 182 4.18 -11.61 -11.10
CA ALA A 182 3.77 -12.33 -12.31
C ALA A 182 2.59 -11.64 -13.02
N LEU A 183 1.75 -10.93 -12.27
CA LEU A 183 0.63 -10.16 -12.84
C LEU A 183 1.11 -8.94 -13.66
N ASN A 184 2.39 -8.53 -13.56
CA ASN A 184 3.00 -7.41 -14.27
C ASN A 184 3.31 -7.66 -15.76
N SER A 185 2.73 -8.71 -16.35
CA SER A 185 2.94 -9.07 -17.76
C SER A 185 1.62 -8.97 -18.53
N PRO A 186 1.13 -7.74 -18.81
CA PRO A 186 -0.08 -7.58 -19.60
C PRO A 186 0.13 -8.13 -21.02
N ALA A 187 -0.95 -8.62 -21.63
CA ALA A 187 -0.94 -9.10 -23.00
C ALA A 187 -0.47 -7.99 -23.97
N PRO A 188 0.27 -8.35 -25.04
CA PRO A 188 0.78 -7.39 -26.00
C PRO A 188 -0.36 -6.66 -26.74
N GLY A 189 -0.14 -5.37 -27.03
CA GLY A 189 -1.08 -4.53 -27.76
C GLY A 189 -2.10 -3.81 -26.87
N GLY A 190 -3.03 -3.11 -27.52
CA GLY A 190 -4.03 -2.27 -26.86
C GLY A 190 -3.44 -0.91 -26.43
N PHE A 191 -3.96 -0.38 -25.32
CA PHE A 191 -3.62 0.95 -24.83
C PHE A 191 -3.18 0.90 -23.37
N LEU A 192 -2.12 1.64 -23.03
CA LEU A 192 -1.81 1.98 -21.65
C LEU A 192 -2.16 3.46 -21.45
N ILE A 193 -3.15 3.73 -20.61
CA ILE A 193 -3.62 5.09 -20.32
C ILE A 193 -3.06 5.49 -18.95
N ALA A 194 -2.21 6.51 -18.90
CA ALA A 194 -1.58 6.99 -17.68
C ALA A 194 -2.01 8.42 -17.35
N SER A 195 -2.26 8.71 -16.07
CA SER A 195 -2.47 10.07 -15.57
C SER A 195 -1.12 10.69 -15.19
N ASP A 196 -0.63 11.70 -15.91
CA ASP A 196 0.65 12.38 -15.62
C ASP A 196 0.76 12.92 -14.17
N GLU A 197 -0.38 13.16 -13.53
CA GLU A 197 -0.47 13.68 -12.16
C GLU A 197 -0.45 12.60 -11.06
N GLY A 198 -0.39 11.30 -11.38
CA GLY A 198 -0.49 10.25 -10.35
C GLY A 198 -1.90 10.06 -9.78
N SER A 199 -2.93 10.63 -10.41
CA SER A 199 -4.31 10.46 -9.96
C SER A 199 -4.86 9.09 -10.37
N ASP A 200 -5.58 8.44 -9.46
CA ASP A 200 -6.18 7.13 -9.73
C ASP A 200 -7.31 7.30 -10.76
N LEU A 201 -7.34 6.46 -11.80
CA LEU A 201 -8.32 6.51 -12.90
C LEU A 201 -9.59 5.70 -12.60
N VAL A 202 -9.68 5.15 -11.39
CA VAL A 202 -10.73 4.23 -10.93
C VAL A 202 -11.47 4.81 -9.74
N ASN A 203 -12.75 4.45 -9.60
CA ASN A 203 -13.59 4.89 -8.48
C ASN A 203 -13.75 3.80 -7.40
N GLN A 204 -12.70 3.00 -7.17
CA GLN A 204 -12.72 1.96 -6.15
C GLN A 204 -12.37 2.54 -4.77
N PRO A 205 -13.01 2.06 -3.69
CA PRO A 205 -12.62 2.45 -2.34
C PRO A 205 -11.21 1.95 -2.06
N TRP A 206 -10.38 2.83 -1.47
CA TRP A 206 -9.03 2.45 -1.06
C TRP A 206 -9.10 1.37 0.04
N PRO A 207 -8.23 0.34 0.00
CA PRO A 207 -8.14 -0.62 1.08
C PRO A 207 -7.65 0.08 2.35
N GLY A 208 -8.22 -0.27 3.50
CA GLY A 208 -7.82 0.30 4.80
C GLY A 208 -6.45 -0.19 5.30
N THR A 209 -5.91 -1.24 4.70
CA THR A 209 -4.65 -1.89 5.07
C THR A 209 -3.94 -2.34 3.80
N GLY A 210 -2.64 -2.07 3.68
CA GLY A 210 -1.84 -2.47 2.51
C GLY A 210 -1.64 -3.99 2.48
N LEU A 211 -1.47 -4.55 1.28
CA LEU A 211 -1.33 -6.01 1.10
C LEU A 211 -0.25 -6.63 2.00
N TYR A 212 0.90 -5.97 2.12
CA TYR A 212 2.04 -6.48 2.87
C TYR A 212 1.95 -6.24 4.39
N ASP A 213 0.98 -5.45 4.84
CA ASP A 213 0.72 -5.19 6.26
C ASP A 213 -0.21 -6.26 6.87
N PHE A 214 -0.87 -7.07 6.04
CA PHE A 214 -1.67 -8.20 6.51
C PHE A 214 -0.80 -9.32 7.10
N PRO A 215 -1.31 -10.08 8.09
CA PRO A 215 -0.70 -11.35 8.48
C PRO A 215 -0.57 -12.30 7.29
N ALA A 216 0.53 -13.05 7.20
CA ALA A 216 0.87 -13.88 6.04
C ALA A 216 -0.29 -14.79 5.56
N HIS A 217 -1.05 -15.37 6.49
CA HIS A 217 -2.18 -16.24 6.17
C HIS A 217 -3.36 -15.54 5.46
N GLN A 218 -3.48 -14.22 5.59
CA GLN A 218 -4.49 -13.40 4.90
C GLN A 218 -3.94 -12.71 3.65
N GLN A 219 -2.61 -12.54 3.56
CA GLN A 219 -1.97 -11.84 2.43
C GLN A 219 -2.39 -12.45 1.07
N TRP A 220 -2.44 -13.78 0.96
CA TRP A 220 -2.80 -14.43 -0.31
C TRP A 220 -4.25 -14.15 -0.72
N SER A 221 -5.21 -14.29 0.21
CA SER A 221 -6.62 -14.02 -0.08
C SER A 221 -6.85 -12.55 -0.42
N GLU A 222 -6.12 -11.63 0.22
CA GLU A 222 -6.18 -10.21 -0.09
C GLU A 222 -5.59 -9.91 -1.47
N LEU A 223 -4.50 -10.56 -1.87
CA LEU A 223 -3.99 -10.46 -3.23
C LEU A 223 -5.02 -10.93 -4.25
N GLN A 224 -5.66 -12.09 -4.02
CA GLN A 224 -6.71 -12.61 -4.90
C GLN A 224 -7.91 -11.65 -4.97
N ARG A 225 -8.31 -11.07 -3.84
CA ARG A 225 -9.40 -10.08 -3.78
C ARG A 225 -9.05 -8.81 -4.56
N LEU A 226 -7.84 -8.27 -4.38
CA LEU A 226 -7.36 -7.10 -5.12
C LEU A 226 -7.24 -7.39 -6.62
N ALA A 227 -6.68 -8.54 -7.00
CA ALA A 227 -6.59 -8.97 -8.39
C ALA A 227 -7.98 -9.10 -9.02
N GLY A 228 -8.92 -9.75 -8.35
CA GLY A 228 -10.29 -9.88 -8.84
C GLY A 228 -11.01 -8.53 -9.02
N MET A 229 -10.72 -7.56 -8.16
CA MET A 229 -11.29 -6.21 -8.23
C MET A 229 -10.65 -5.35 -9.32
N LEU A 230 -9.32 -5.39 -9.45
CA LEU A 230 -8.54 -4.41 -10.22
C LEU A 230 -8.15 -4.88 -11.62
N MET A 231 -8.29 -6.17 -11.92
CA MET A 231 -8.05 -6.70 -13.27
C MET A 231 -9.22 -6.50 -14.23
N HIS A 232 -10.42 -6.20 -13.72
CA HIS A 232 -11.60 -5.90 -14.52
C HIS A 232 -12.38 -4.74 -13.90
N THR A 233 -11.71 -3.60 -13.78
CA THR A 233 -12.25 -2.43 -13.08
C THR A 233 -12.80 -1.41 -14.08
N PRO A 234 -14.00 -0.86 -13.86
CA PRO A 234 -14.48 0.26 -14.65
C PRO A 234 -13.59 1.48 -14.38
N PHE A 235 -13.12 2.11 -15.44
CA PHE A 235 -12.30 3.31 -15.36
C PHE A 235 -12.94 4.48 -16.10
N GLN A 236 -12.61 5.69 -15.67
CA GLN A 236 -12.92 6.91 -16.39
C GLN A 236 -11.66 7.75 -16.46
N ALA A 237 -11.18 8.01 -17.67
CA ALA A 237 -10.01 8.83 -17.92
C ALA A 237 -10.42 10.06 -18.73
N GLU A 238 -10.10 11.25 -18.23
CA GLU A 238 -10.42 12.51 -18.90
C GLU A 238 -9.22 13.44 -18.80
N GLY A 239 -8.76 13.95 -19.94
CA GLY A 239 -7.53 14.70 -19.99
C GLY A 239 -7.13 15.15 -21.39
N ILE A 240 -6.08 15.97 -21.43
CA ILE A 240 -5.39 16.35 -22.66
C ILE A 240 -4.24 15.39 -22.88
N VAL A 241 -4.10 14.86 -24.09
CA VAL A 241 -2.99 13.99 -24.46
C VAL A 241 -1.69 14.78 -24.46
N THR A 242 -0.78 14.47 -23.55
CA THR A 242 0.53 15.11 -23.44
C THR A 242 1.62 14.31 -24.14
N ASN A 243 1.52 12.99 -24.10
CA ASN A 243 2.48 12.08 -24.71
C ASN A 243 1.76 10.91 -25.37
N LEU A 244 2.31 10.47 -26.51
CA LEU A 244 1.78 9.38 -27.31
C LEU A 244 2.95 8.62 -27.97
N TYR A 245 3.15 7.37 -27.57
CA TYR A 245 4.15 6.51 -28.21
C TYR A 245 3.67 5.05 -28.20
N THR A 246 4.32 4.21 -29.00
CA THR A 246 4.04 2.77 -29.05
C THR A 246 5.28 2.03 -28.58
N ASP A 247 5.11 1.10 -27.66
CA ASP A 247 6.21 0.28 -27.18
C ASP A 247 6.54 -0.88 -28.12
N ALA A 248 7.58 -1.65 -27.78
CA ALA A 248 8.00 -2.83 -28.55
C ALA A 248 6.93 -3.95 -28.58
N ASN A 249 6.00 -3.96 -27.64
CA ASN A 249 4.91 -4.93 -27.56
C ASN A 249 3.69 -4.51 -28.40
N GLY A 250 3.75 -3.35 -29.07
CA GLY A 250 2.66 -2.81 -29.86
C GLY A 250 1.56 -2.13 -29.02
N THR A 251 1.79 -1.91 -27.73
CA THR A 251 0.87 -1.20 -26.84
C THR A 251 1.05 0.30 -27.03
N GLN A 252 -0.06 1.02 -27.22
CA GLN A 252 -0.04 2.47 -27.37
C GLN A 252 -0.15 3.15 -26.01
N HIS A 253 0.91 3.84 -25.61
CA HIS A 253 0.99 4.60 -24.37
C HIS A 253 0.39 5.99 -24.58
N ILE A 254 -0.62 6.33 -23.78
CA ILE A 254 -1.34 7.60 -23.81
C ILE A 254 -1.22 8.23 -22.44
N ASN A 255 -0.48 9.33 -22.34
CA ASN A 255 -0.44 10.12 -21.12
C ASN A 255 -1.49 11.22 -21.18
N LEU A 256 -2.23 11.35 -20.09
CA LEU A 256 -3.29 12.32 -19.92
C LEU A 256 -2.93 13.26 -18.78
N HIS A 257 -3.00 14.55 -19.06
CA HIS A 257 -2.96 15.61 -18.05
C HIS A 257 -4.39 16.09 -17.77
N ARG A 258 -4.73 16.32 -16.51
CA ARG A 258 -6.11 16.58 -16.12
C ARG A 258 -6.57 17.92 -16.67
N ILE A 259 -7.80 17.97 -17.16
CA ILE A 259 -8.43 19.24 -17.53
C ILE A 259 -8.86 19.93 -16.23
N PRO A 260 -8.50 21.20 -15.99
CA PRO A 260 -8.94 21.91 -14.81
C PRO A 260 -10.47 22.00 -14.80
N ASP A 261 -11.09 21.48 -13.74
CA ASP A 261 -12.53 21.55 -13.54
C ASP A 261 -13.01 23.01 -13.57
N ARG A 262 -14.26 23.26 -14.00
CA ARG A 262 -14.86 24.61 -14.05
C ARG A 262 -14.72 25.36 -12.73
N THR A 263 -14.83 24.67 -11.60
CA THR A 263 -14.64 25.23 -10.25
C THR A 263 -13.18 25.60 -9.99
N GLY A 264 -12.23 24.80 -10.49
CA GLY A 264 -10.79 25.09 -10.46
C GLY A 264 -10.44 26.35 -11.24
N LEU A 265 -10.98 26.50 -12.45
CA LEU A 265 -10.82 27.72 -13.26
C LEU A 265 -11.32 28.97 -12.53
N TRP A 266 -12.49 28.89 -11.88
CA TRP A 266 -13.01 30.00 -11.07
C TRP A 266 -12.11 30.34 -9.88
N ARG A 267 -11.54 29.33 -9.21
CA ARG A 267 -10.57 29.54 -8.13
C ARG A 267 -9.31 30.23 -8.66
N TYR A 268 -8.75 29.78 -9.78
CA TYR A 268 -7.56 30.40 -10.39
C TYR A 268 -7.80 31.84 -10.82
N LEU A 269 -8.96 32.13 -11.42
CA LEU A 269 -9.37 33.49 -11.74
C LEU A 269 -9.46 34.35 -10.47
N GLY A 270 -10.08 33.83 -9.42
CA GLY A 270 -10.20 34.50 -8.13
C GLY A 270 -8.83 34.79 -7.48
N THR A 271 -7.93 33.80 -7.43
CA THR A 271 -6.59 33.97 -6.86
C THR A 271 -5.75 34.95 -7.67
N THR A 272 -5.84 34.92 -8.99
CA THR A 272 -5.13 35.86 -9.86
C THR A 272 -5.62 37.29 -9.65
N LEU A 273 -6.93 37.48 -9.55
CA LEU A 273 -7.52 38.79 -9.26
C LEU A 273 -7.07 39.30 -7.87
N LEU A 274 -7.10 38.44 -6.86
CA LEU A 274 -6.62 38.79 -5.52
C LEU A 274 -5.14 39.19 -5.51
N LEU A 275 -4.28 38.44 -6.20
CA LEU A 275 -2.85 38.78 -6.33
C LEU A 275 -2.65 40.13 -7.02
N LEU A 276 -3.41 40.43 -8.08
CA LEU A 276 -3.37 41.73 -8.74
C LEU A 276 -3.81 42.86 -7.81
N THR A 277 -4.86 42.66 -7.01
CA THR A 277 -5.28 43.66 -6.02
C THR A 277 -4.25 43.88 -4.93
N MET A 278 -3.63 42.81 -4.40
CA MET A 278 -2.55 42.91 -3.43
C MET A 278 -1.36 43.69 -4.01
N LEU A 279 -0.90 43.35 -5.21
CA LEU A 279 0.17 44.07 -5.91
C LEU A 279 -0.17 45.56 -6.08
N GLY A 280 -1.41 45.87 -6.46
CA GLY A 280 -1.90 47.25 -6.56
C GLY A 280 -1.84 47.99 -5.22
N CYS A 281 -2.31 47.37 -4.14
CA CYS A 281 -2.24 47.93 -2.79
C CYS A 281 -0.79 48.14 -2.33
N THR A 282 0.09 47.17 -2.56
CA THR A 282 1.51 47.28 -2.21
C THR A 282 2.19 48.40 -2.97
N ALA A 283 1.93 48.56 -4.27
CA ALA A 283 2.46 49.65 -5.07
C ALA A 283 1.95 51.02 -4.58
N TYR A 284 0.65 51.11 -4.28
CA TYR A 284 0.04 52.33 -3.76
C TYR A 284 0.63 52.74 -2.40
N HIS A 285 0.70 51.81 -1.44
CA HIS A 285 1.32 52.06 -0.15
C HIS A 285 2.81 52.35 -0.25
N GLY A 286 3.53 51.69 -1.16
CA GLY A 286 4.94 51.97 -1.45
C GLY A 286 5.14 53.40 -1.96
N LEU A 287 4.32 53.86 -2.89
CA LEU A 287 4.37 55.25 -3.39
C LEU A 287 4.07 56.27 -2.28
N GLN A 288 3.05 56.00 -1.46
CA GLN A 288 2.74 56.86 -0.32
C GLN A 288 3.88 56.91 0.70
N ALA A 289 4.47 55.75 1.04
CA ALA A 289 5.61 55.67 1.95
C ALA A 289 6.81 56.44 1.41
N PHE A 290 7.11 56.32 0.11
CA PHE A 290 8.18 57.07 -0.53
C PHE A 290 7.94 58.58 -0.48
N ARG A 291 6.72 59.04 -0.82
CA ARG A 291 6.35 60.47 -0.70
C ARG A 291 6.46 60.98 0.73
N ARG A 292 6.04 60.17 1.71
CA ARG A 292 6.16 60.51 3.14
C ARG A 292 7.63 60.60 3.55
N TYR A 293 8.47 59.69 3.08
CA TYR A 293 9.90 59.69 3.35
C TYR A 293 10.59 60.94 2.76
N GLN A 294 10.30 61.30 1.51
CA GLN A 294 10.82 62.53 0.90
C GLN A 294 10.44 63.78 1.68
N ARG A 295 9.15 63.94 2.04
CA ARG A 295 8.69 65.06 2.86
C ARG A 295 9.33 65.08 4.25
N HIS A 296 9.54 63.92 4.86
CA HIS A 296 10.22 63.84 6.15
C HIS A 296 11.68 64.27 6.05
N ARG A 297 12.38 63.87 4.98
CA ARG A 297 13.76 64.29 4.72
C ARG A 297 13.87 65.81 4.51
N GLN A 298 12.96 66.40 3.73
CA GLN A 298 12.88 67.86 3.57
C GLN A 298 12.64 68.57 4.90
N ARG A 299 11.72 68.06 5.74
CA ARG A 299 11.49 68.63 7.08
C ARG A 299 12.72 68.51 7.99
N GLN A 300 13.45 67.41 7.96
CA GLN A 300 14.68 67.27 8.75
C GLN A 300 15.75 68.28 8.31
N GLU A 301 15.90 68.51 7.00
CA GLU A 301 16.80 69.54 6.48
C GLU A 301 16.37 70.96 6.89
N GLU A 302 15.07 71.26 6.91
CA GLU A 302 14.53 72.54 7.40
C GLU A 302 14.76 72.72 8.91
N ILE A 303 14.53 71.67 9.71
CA ILE A 303 14.76 71.70 11.16
C ILE A 303 16.25 71.89 11.46
N GLN A 304 17.13 71.18 10.77
CA GLN A 304 18.58 71.32 10.89
C GLN A 304 19.00 72.77 10.62
N LYS A 305 18.53 73.36 9.51
CA LYS A 305 18.81 74.77 9.17
C LYS A 305 18.30 75.75 10.23
N TYR A 306 17.11 75.51 10.78
CA TYR A 306 16.55 76.35 11.84
C TYR A 306 17.44 76.34 13.09
N TYR A 307 17.85 75.17 13.58
CA TYR A 307 18.74 75.09 14.75
C TYR A 307 20.15 75.62 14.47
N GLU A 308 20.72 75.38 13.29
CA GLU A 308 21.99 75.98 12.87
C GLU A 308 21.92 77.51 12.85
N SER A 309 20.78 78.10 12.44
CA SER A 309 20.57 79.55 12.49
C SER A 309 20.42 80.11 13.91
N CYS A 310 19.89 79.34 14.86
CA CYS A 310 19.79 79.73 16.28
C CYS A 310 21.11 79.54 17.05
N LEU A 311 21.98 78.62 16.59
CA LEU A 311 23.33 78.39 17.12
C LEU A 311 24.39 79.30 16.48
N ASN A 312 23.99 80.26 15.64
CA ASN A 312 24.90 81.25 15.09
C ASN A 312 25.53 82.08 16.24
N PRO A 313 26.87 82.12 16.35
CA PRO A 313 27.55 82.76 17.48
C PRO A 313 27.39 84.29 17.55
N ASP A 314 26.90 84.95 16.49
CA ASP A 314 26.71 86.41 16.46
C ASP A 314 25.57 86.94 17.36
N LEU A 315 24.74 86.06 17.95
CA LEU A 315 23.67 86.44 18.88
C LEU A 315 23.93 86.06 20.34
N LEU A 316 25.02 85.33 20.64
CA LEU A 316 25.37 84.89 22.00
C LEU A 316 26.50 85.72 22.65
N SER A 317 27.09 86.66 21.93
CA SER A 317 28.00 87.68 22.47
C SER A 317 27.22 88.92 22.94
N SER A 318 26.51 88.80 24.06
CA SER A 318 26.25 90.00 24.88
C SER A 318 27.59 90.46 25.47
N PRO A 319 28.01 91.73 25.31
CA PRO A 319 29.22 92.23 25.96
C PRO A 319 28.98 92.33 27.48
N ASP A 320 29.92 91.81 28.27
CA ASP A 320 29.99 92.08 29.71
C ASP A 320 30.12 93.60 29.96
N PRO A 321 29.37 94.21 30.91
CA PRO A 321 29.55 95.61 31.25
C PRO A 321 30.85 95.80 32.05
N GLN A 322 31.76 96.63 31.54
CA GLN A 322 32.88 97.17 32.30
C GLN A 322 32.44 98.44 33.05
N GLU A 323 32.45 98.41 34.39
CA GLU A 323 32.88 99.49 35.27
C GLU A 323 33.71 98.91 36.42
#